data_AF-A0A449GET6-F1
#
_entry.id   AF-A0A449GET6-F1
#
_cell.length_a   1.000
_cell.length_b   1.000
_cell.length_c   1.000
_cell.angle_alpha   90.00
_cell.angle_beta   90.00
_cell.angle_gamma   90.00
#
_symmetry.space_group_name_H-M   'P 1'
#
loop_
_entity.id
_entity.type
_entity.pdbx_description
1 polymer ?
#
loop_
_entity_poly.entity_id
_entity_poly.type
_entity_poly.pdbx_seq_one_letter_code
_entity_poly.pdbx_strand_id
1 'polypeptide(L)'
;MGFKTGDFPPVDVDTFLDRPLAERMKTLALHWAEYGFGSPRMIHTVYIVKLLVLYALGGVVVATVTSGVGPFWAVGDWWNEPIVYQKLVLWTVLLEAVGVAGSWGPLAGKFKPMTGGILFWARPGTIRLRPWRWMPGTAGDTRTIGDVVLYVAFLAGLLVAILAPGAPSASLSAALPDNTSGLIDPRLLIAPIVLYVLCGLRDKTIFLAARGEQYLPALLFFATLPFVDMIVAAKLLICAVWIGAGVSKFGRHFANVVPPMVSNSPSIPSKWAKRLNYRDFPRDLRPSRVAAFLAHVGGTTVEIITPLVLLFSTNHALTLAGVVLMVVFHFFITSTFPLAVPLEWNILFAYLTVFLFLGFPVTAGYGVGDMSSPWLTLGIVAALAFFPVLGNLRPDLVSFLPSMRQYAGNWASALWAFAPGAEAKLNTLPHRPTVNQLEQLRAMGYDPAVAEITLQQTIAWRSMHSQGRGLFSVLYRHIPDLDRWTVREAEFGCNSIIGFNFGDGHLHDHTFVQAVQSRVGFEPGEWIIVWVESQPIHRGVQRYQVIDAALGVIERGSWRVADAVDAQPWLPDGPIPTEVSWRRDDAERTVPQPDRTPTPQPAR
;
A
#
# COMPACT_ATOMS: atom_id res chain seq x y z
N MET A 1 -3.43 -10.05 24.26
CA MET A 1 -2.87 -8.70 24.05
C MET A 1 -3.19 -7.81 25.24
N GLY A 2 -2.16 -7.40 25.98
CA GLY A 2 -2.27 -6.34 26.98
C GLY A 2 -2.35 -4.95 26.34
N PHE A 3 -2.55 -3.92 27.16
CA PHE A 3 -2.58 -2.53 26.64
C PHE A 3 -1.20 -2.05 26.22
N LYS A 4 -0.21 -2.20 27.11
CA LYS A 4 1.20 -1.81 26.88
C LYS A 4 2.09 -2.97 26.42
N THR A 5 1.64 -4.21 26.61
CA THR A 5 2.38 -5.42 26.25
C THR A 5 1.75 -6.08 25.02
N GLY A 6 2.57 -6.36 24.02
CA GLY A 6 2.19 -7.16 22.85
C GLY A 6 2.03 -8.64 23.19
N ASP A 7 1.38 -9.39 22.31
CA ASP A 7 1.49 -10.86 22.32
C ASP A 7 2.74 -11.21 21.50
N PHE A 8 3.82 -11.53 22.20
CA PHE A 8 5.08 -11.91 21.58
C PHE A 8 5.08 -13.41 21.24
N PRO A 9 5.73 -13.85 20.15
CA PRO A 9 5.85 -15.28 19.83
C PRO A 9 6.38 -16.09 21.02
N PRO A 10 5.80 -17.26 21.33
CA PRO A 10 6.20 -18.07 22.49
C PRO A 10 7.50 -18.83 22.18
N VAL A 11 8.61 -18.10 22.15
CA VAL A 11 9.94 -18.61 21.80
C VAL A 11 10.95 -18.30 22.90
N ASP A 12 11.96 -19.15 23.01
CA ASP A 12 13.15 -18.85 23.80
C ASP A 12 13.99 -17.81 23.05
N VAL A 13 14.00 -16.58 23.56
CA VAL A 13 14.63 -15.43 22.90
C VAL A 13 16.13 -15.62 22.71
N ASP A 14 16.78 -16.39 23.58
CA ASP A 14 18.24 -16.59 23.56
C ASP A 14 18.66 -17.58 22.46
N THR A 15 17.83 -18.57 22.15
CA THR A 15 18.18 -19.68 21.22
C THR A 15 17.37 -19.68 19.93
N PHE A 16 16.27 -18.91 19.84
CA PHE A 16 15.37 -18.95 18.69
C PHE A 16 16.04 -18.48 17.39
N LEU A 17 16.91 -17.48 17.46
CA LEU A 17 17.57 -16.92 16.28
C LEU A 17 18.62 -17.86 15.66
N ASP A 18 19.11 -18.85 16.42
CA ASP A 18 20.05 -19.87 15.96
C ASP A 18 19.39 -21.00 15.16
N ARG A 19 18.05 -21.07 15.17
CA ARG A 19 17.31 -22.10 14.43
C ARG A 19 17.31 -21.82 12.93
N PRO A 20 17.21 -22.85 12.09
CA PRO A 20 17.04 -22.69 10.65
C PRO A 20 15.89 -21.73 10.32
N LEU A 21 16.07 -20.89 9.29
CA LEU A 21 15.11 -19.88 8.88
C LEU A 21 13.73 -20.48 8.61
N ALA A 22 13.66 -21.66 8.00
CA ALA A 22 12.40 -22.38 7.78
C ALA A 22 11.65 -22.67 9.08
N GLU A 23 12.34 -23.09 10.14
CA GLU A 23 11.74 -23.35 11.45
C GLU A 23 11.29 -22.06 12.14
N ARG A 24 12.08 -20.99 12.00
CA ARG A 24 11.69 -19.64 12.47
C ARG A 24 10.42 -19.18 11.75
N MET A 25 10.37 -19.31 10.42
CA MET A 25 9.20 -18.94 9.61
C MET A 25 7.95 -19.75 9.99
N LYS A 26 8.09 -21.06 10.25
CA LYS A 26 6.98 -21.89 10.73
C LYS A 26 6.44 -21.35 12.06
N THR A 27 7.32 -21.11 13.01
CA THR A 27 6.95 -20.64 14.35
C THR A 27 6.26 -19.28 14.30
N LEU A 28 6.83 -18.33 13.56
CA LEU A 28 6.30 -16.98 13.44
C LEU A 28 5.02 -16.92 12.59
N ALA A 29 4.88 -17.74 11.55
CA ALA A 29 3.63 -17.81 10.76
C ALA A 29 2.48 -18.43 11.57
N LEU A 30 2.76 -19.43 12.41
CA LEU A 30 1.78 -20.00 13.35
C LEU A 30 1.35 -18.97 14.40
N HIS A 31 2.29 -18.17 14.90
CA HIS A 31 1.96 -17.05 15.77
C HIS A 31 1.08 -16.02 15.06
N TRP A 32 1.45 -15.63 13.83
CA TRP A 32 0.69 -14.67 13.03
C TRP A 32 -0.76 -15.11 12.82
N ALA A 33 -0.99 -16.39 12.55
CA ALA A 33 -2.33 -16.94 12.34
C ALA A 33 -3.30 -16.73 13.53
N GLU A 34 -2.78 -16.47 14.74
CA GLU A 34 -3.60 -16.23 15.92
C GLU A 34 -3.56 -14.79 16.42
N TYR A 35 -2.42 -14.12 16.25
CA TYR A 35 -2.15 -12.83 16.88
C TYR A 35 -1.82 -11.71 15.89
N GLY A 36 -1.71 -12.02 14.60
CA GLY A 36 -1.20 -11.10 13.59
C GLY A 36 0.21 -10.64 13.95
N PHE A 37 0.46 -9.35 13.83
CA PHE A 37 1.74 -8.75 14.19
C PHE A 37 2.04 -8.79 15.70
N GLY A 38 1.05 -9.12 16.55
CA GLY A 38 1.24 -9.22 18.01
C GLY A 38 1.43 -7.87 18.72
N SER A 39 1.15 -6.75 18.04
CA SER A 39 1.38 -5.41 18.58
C SER A 39 0.53 -5.10 19.83
N PRO A 40 1.08 -4.34 20.80
CA PRO A 40 0.30 -3.88 21.95
C PRO A 40 -0.92 -3.05 21.52
N ARG A 41 -2.02 -3.13 22.28
CA ARG A 41 -3.26 -2.39 21.95
C ARG A 41 -3.07 -0.87 21.94
N MET A 42 -2.07 -0.36 22.66
CA MET A 42 -1.68 1.05 22.62
C MET A 42 -1.36 1.52 21.19
N ILE A 43 -0.69 0.70 20.36
CA ILE A 43 -0.40 1.06 18.96
C ILE A 43 -1.71 1.24 18.20
N HIS A 44 -2.62 0.27 18.26
CA HIS A 44 -3.95 0.37 17.64
C HIS A 44 -4.74 1.59 18.15
N THR A 45 -4.65 1.90 19.43
CA THR A 45 -5.28 3.09 20.03
C THR A 45 -4.73 4.38 19.43
N VAL A 46 -3.42 4.49 19.22
CA VAL A 46 -2.82 5.64 18.54
C VAL A 46 -3.37 5.80 17.12
N TYR A 47 -3.53 4.71 16.38
CA TYR A 47 -4.17 4.76 15.06
C TYR A 47 -5.64 5.19 15.13
N ILE A 48 -6.42 4.68 16.10
CA ILE A 48 -7.82 5.10 16.28
C ILE A 48 -7.91 6.60 16.61
N VAL A 49 -7.08 7.09 17.53
CA VAL A 49 -7.03 8.51 17.89
C VAL A 49 -6.65 9.35 16.67
N LYS A 50 -5.67 8.92 15.87
CA LYS A 50 -5.31 9.58 14.61
C LYS A 50 -6.50 9.66 13.66
N LEU A 51 -7.25 8.58 13.48
CA LEU A 51 -8.40 8.55 12.58
C LEU A 51 -9.55 9.42 13.07
N LEU A 52 -9.88 9.35 14.36
CA LEU A 52 -11.02 10.09 14.92
C LEU A 52 -10.70 11.58 15.09
N VAL A 53 -9.53 11.91 15.63
CA VAL A 53 -9.18 13.28 16.02
C VAL A 53 -8.52 14.03 14.86
N LEU A 54 -7.39 13.52 14.34
CA LEU A 54 -6.66 14.22 13.28
C LEU A 54 -7.45 14.14 11.97
N TYR A 55 -7.81 12.94 11.52
CA TYR A 55 -8.39 12.76 10.19
C TYR A 55 -9.86 13.21 10.11
N ALA A 56 -10.75 12.54 10.84
CA ALA A 56 -12.20 12.76 10.73
C ALA A 56 -12.63 14.09 11.35
N LEU A 57 -12.39 14.29 12.66
CA LEU A 57 -12.79 15.53 13.35
C LEU A 57 -12.06 16.73 12.77
N GLY A 58 -10.73 16.67 12.61
CA GLY A 58 -9.95 17.76 12.02
C GLY A 58 -10.43 18.13 10.62
N GLY A 59 -10.66 17.14 9.75
CA GLY A 59 -11.15 17.36 8.39
C GLY A 59 -12.54 17.97 8.35
N VAL A 60 -13.50 17.44 9.13
CA VAL A 60 -14.87 17.96 9.19
C VAL A 60 -14.87 19.37 9.77
N VAL A 61 -14.18 19.62 10.89
CA VAL A 61 -14.10 20.96 11.51
C VAL A 61 -13.56 21.98 10.53
N VAL A 62 -12.44 21.68 9.87
CA VAL A 62 -11.85 22.60 8.89
C VAL A 62 -12.83 22.81 7.73
N ALA A 63 -13.42 21.74 7.20
CA ALA A 63 -14.35 21.83 6.08
C ALA A 63 -15.61 22.63 6.41
N THR A 64 -16.20 22.48 7.60
CA THR A 64 -17.42 23.20 7.98
C THR A 64 -17.14 24.66 8.33
N VAL A 65 -16.11 24.93 9.13
CA VAL A 65 -15.73 26.30 9.55
C VAL A 65 -15.40 27.17 8.35
N THR A 66 -14.63 26.63 7.40
CA THR A 66 -14.20 27.39 6.23
C THR A 66 -15.26 27.46 5.12
N SER A 67 -16.37 26.72 5.24
CA SER A 67 -17.44 26.71 4.23
C SER A 67 -18.72 27.40 4.68
N GLY A 68 -18.85 27.71 5.98
CA GLY A 68 -20.04 28.40 6.51
C GLY A 68 -21.31 27.55 6.53
N VAL A 69 -21.18 26.21 6.58
CA VAL A 69 -22.29 25.23 6.54
C VAL A 69 -22.77 24.82 7.94
N GLY A 70 -22.58 25.69 8.94
CA GLY A 70 -22.88 25.39 10.33
C GLY A 70 -21.75 24.68 11.08
N PRO A 71 -21.97 24.34 12.37
CA PRO A 71 -20.98 23.70 13.21
C PRO A 71 -20.82 22.21 12.89
N PHE A 72 -19.62 21.66 13.13
CA PHE A 72 -19.29 20.27 12.76
C PHE A 72 -20.20 19.21 13.39
N TRP A 73 -20.83 19.48 14.54
CA TRP A 73 -21.76 18.55 15.20
C TRP A 73 -23.16 18.55 14.59
N ALA A 74 -23.53 19.56 13.79
CA ALA A 74 -24.81 19.64 13.11
C ALA A 74 -24.77 18.86 11.78
N VAL A 75 -24.63 17.54 11.87
CA VAL A 75 -24.39 16.65 10.70
C VAL A 75 -25.42 16.86 9.58
N GLY A 76 -26.69 17.11 9.94
CA GLY A 76 -27.77 17.37 8.98
C GLY A 76 -27.52 18.56 8.06
N ASP A 77 -26.72 19.53 8.50
CA ASP A 77 -26.48 20.78 7.76
C ASP A 77 -25.36 20.65 6.72
N TRP A 78 -24.45 19.67 6.87
CA TRP A 78 -23.22 19.63 6.07
C TRP A 78 -22.92 18.30 5.38
N TRP A 79 -23.57 17.18 5.76
CA TRP A 79 -23.19 15.85 5.25
C TRP A 79 -23.35 15.68 3.73
N ASN A 80 -24.25 16.44 3.10
CA ASN A 80 -24.50 16.45 1.66
C ASN A 80 -24.06 17.76 0.99
N GLU A 81 -23.34 18.63 1.68
CA GLU A 81 -22.84 19.88 1.14
C GLU A 81 -21.64 19.64 0.20
N PRO A 82 -21.71 20.01 -1.10
CA PRO A 82 -20.68 19.66 -2.08
C PRO A 82 -19.28 20.21 -1.75
N ILE A 83 -19.19 21.42 -1.19
CA ILE A 83 -17.91 21.99 -0.79
C ILE A 83 -17.24 21.20 0.34
N VAL A 84 -18.02 20.58 1.23
CA VAL A 84 -17.49 19.73 2.29
C VAL A 84 -16.86 18.49 1.69
N TYR A 85 -17.51 17.85 0.72
CA TYR A 85 -16.90 16.76 -0.05
C TYR A 85 -15.58 17.19 -0.70
N GLN A 86 -15.56 18.31 -1.42
CA GLN A 86 -14.34 18.80 -2.08
C GLN A 86 -13.21 19.00 -1.06
N LYS A 87 -13.50 19.65 0.07
CA LYS A 87 -12.50 19.92 1.12
C LYS A 87 -12.03 18.66 1.84
N LEU A 88 -12.89 17.66 2.05
CA LEU A 88 -12.47 16.37 2.63
C LEU A 88 -11.56 15.57 1.70
N VAL A 89 -11.77 15.66 0.39
CA VAL A 89 -10.82 15.11 -0.60
C VAL A 89 -9.48 15.82 -0.49
N LEU A 90 -9.45 17.16 -0.56
CA LEU A 90 -8.20 17.93 -0.44
C LEU A 90 -7.50 17.70 0.91
N TRP A 91 -8.25 17.60 2.01
CA TRP A 91 -7.74 17.26 3.34
C TRP A 91 -7.03 15.91 3.34
N THR A 92 -7.62 14.92 2.67
CA THR A 92 -7.02 13.59 2.53
C THR A 92 -5.73 13.64 1.71
N VAL A 93 -5.74 14.36 0.57
CA VAL A 93 -4.53 14.57 -0.24
C VAL A 93 -3.43 15.24 0.58
N LEU A 94 -3.76 16.27 1.36
CA LEU A 94 -2.79 16.98 2.20
C LEU A 94 -2.15 16.04 3.23
N LEU A 95 -2.95 15.28 3.99
CA LEU A 95 -2.41 14.39 5.02
C LEU A 95 -1.62 13.21 4.44
N GLU A 96 -2.03 12.69 3.29
CA GLU A 96 -1.28 11.68 2.54
C GLU A 96 0.05 12.24 2.03
N ALA A 97 0.05 13.46 1.48
CA ALA A 97 1.25 14.15 1.00
C ALA A 97 2.20 14.59 2.12
N VAL A 98 1.71 14.83 3.34
CA VAL A 98 2.56 15.03 4.52
C VAL A 98 3.12 13.69 5.04
N GLY A 99 2.44 12.58 4.76
CA GLY A 99 2.82 11.24 5.21
C GLY A 99 2.38 10.94 6.64
N VAL A 100 1.23 11.46 7.04
CA VAL A 100 0.57 11.17 8.34
C VAL A 100 -0.75 10.42 8.19
N ALA A 101 -1.24 10.22 6.97
CA ALA A 101 -2.41 9.37 6.68
C ALA A 101 -1.98 7.91 6.44
N GLY A 102 -2.11 7.43 5.21
CA GLY A 102 -1.78 6.08 4.82
C GLY A 102 -0.28 5.77 4.94
N SER A 103 0.07 4.50 5.12
CA SER A 103 1.45 4.07 5.34
C SER A 103 2.16 4.76 6.52
N TRP A 104 1.45 5.27 7.53
CA TRP A 104 2.09 5.91 8.68
C TRP A 104 2.38 4.92 9.84
N GLY A 105 3.47 5.14 10.58
CA GLY A 105 3.75 4.50 11.87
C GLY A 105 4.18 3.02 11.86
N PRO A 106 4.18 2.36 13.03
CA PRO A 106 4.74 1.02 13.24
C PRO A 106 4.12 -0.09 12.38
N LEU A 107 2.82 -0.02 12.07
CA LEU A 107 2.13 -0.98 11.21
C LEU A 107 2.52 -0.84 9.72
N ALA A 108 3.32 0.18 9.38
CA ALA A 108 3.95 0.39 8.09
C ALA A 108 5.48 0.46 8.20
N GLY A 109 6.06 -0.20 9.21
CA GLY A 109 7.50 -0.35 9.37
C GLY A 109 8.27 0.90 9.80
N LYS A 110 7.60 1.92 10.35
CA LYS A 110 8.24 3.14 10.86
C LYS A 110 8.07 3.23 12.37
N PHE A 111 9.16 3.09 13.10
CA PHE A 111 9.13 2.91 14.55
C PHE A 111 9.55 4.18 15.29
N LYS A 112 10.75 4.71 15.02
CA LYS A 112 11.25 5.94 15.66
C LYS A 112 12.22 6.70 14.75
N PRO A 113 11.82 7.87 14.20
CA PRO A 113 10.47 8.45 14.25
C PRO A 113 9.41 7.58 13.54
N MET A 114 8.14 7.69 13.98
CA MET A 114 7.00 7.01 13.36
C MET A 114 6.60 7.65 12.02
N THR A 115 6.91 8.93 11.84
CA THR A 115 6.54 9.70 10.65
C THR A 115 7.59 9.55 9.56
N GLY A 116 7.13 9.19 8.36
CA GLY A 116 7.92 9.20 7.13
C GLY A 116 7.71 10.51 6.36
N GLY A 117 7.34 10.39 5.09
CA GLY A 117 6.80 11.48 4.28
C GLY A 117 7.61 12.78 4.33
N ILE A 118 7.02 13.82 4.92
CA ILE A 118 7.60 15.17 5.01
C ILE A 118 9.04 15.19 5.55
N LEU A 119 9.41 14.30 6.48
CA LEU A 119 10.78 14.22 7.01
C LEU A 119 11.82 13.85 5.95
N PHE A 120 11.38 13.13 4.91
CA PHE A 120 12.17 12.74 3.75
C PHE A 120 12.00 13.74 2.61
N TRP A 121 10.76 14.12 2.27
CA TRP A 121 10.45 14.85 1.04
C TRP A 121 10.72 16.35 1.12
N ALA A 122 10.70 16.94 2.32
CA ALA A 122 11.11 18.32 2.55
C ALA A 122 12.62 18.48 2.78
N ARG A 123 13.42 17.42 2.59
CA ARG A 123 14.86 17.41 2.89
C ARG A 123 15.69 17.24 1.62
N PRO A 124 16.53 18.22 1.24
CA PRO A 124 17.48 18.05 0.15
C PRO A 124 18.49 16.92 0.45
N GLY A 125 19.02 16.29 -0.60
CA GLY A 125 20.05 15.24 -0.50
C GLY A 125 19.51 13.82 -0.32
N THR A 126 18.24 13.67 0.06
CA THR A 126 17.55 12.38 0.16
C THR A 126 17.28 11.75 -1.21
N ILE A 127 16.95 10.46 -1.25
CA ILE A 127 16.64 9.75 -2.50
C ILE A 127 15.26 10.17 -3.03
N ARG A 128 15.19 10.45 -4.34
CA ARG A 128 13.95 10.60 -5.13
C ARG A 128 13.93 9.59 -6.27
N LEU A 129 12.73 9.15 -6.66
CA LEU A 129 12.55 8.15 -7.72
C LEU A 129 11.71 8.73 -8.85
N ARG A 130 12.32 9.06 -9.98
CA ARG A 130 11.55 9.47 -11.17
C ARG A 130 10.69 8.31 -11.70
N PRO A 131 9.49 8.59 -12.26
CA PRO A 131 8.60 7.56 -12.80
C PRO A 131 9.20 6.87 -14.04
N TRP A 132 9.88 7.63 -14.91
CA TRP A 132 10.50 7.10 -16.14
C TRP A 132 11.89 7.66 -16.39
N ARG A 133 12.77 6.84 -16.96
CA ARG A 133 14.17 7.21 -17.24
C ARG A 133 14.32 8.29 -18.32
N TRP A 134 13.37 8.41 -19.23
CA TRP A 134 13.42 9.36 -20.36
C TRP A 134 12.86 10.75 -20.01
N MET A 135 12.29 10.95 -18.80
CA MET A 135 11.63 12.20 -18.43
C MET A 135 12.62 13.39 -18.37
N PRO A 136 12.46 14.46 -19.19
CA PRO A 136 13.39 15.58 -19.25
C PRO A 136 13.53 16.32 -17.91
N GLY A 137 14.73 16.81 -17.60
CA GLY A 137 14.97 17.60 -16.37
C GLY A 137 14.87 16.81 -15.06
N THR A 138 14.80 15.48 -15.10
CA THR A 138 14.64 14.62 -13.90
C THR A 138 15.81 13.67 -13.64
N ALA A 139 16.90 13.76 -14.41
CA ALA A 139 18.07 12.88 -14.27
C ALA A 139 18.66 12.91 -12.85
N GLY A 140 19.27 11.79 -12.43
CA GLY A 140 19.76 11.57 -11.07
C GLY A 140 18.69 11.11 -10.09
N ASP A 141 19.13 10.77 -8.89
CA ASP A 141 18.33 10.19 -7.80
C ASP A 141 18.38 11.04 -6.51
N THR A 142 19.12 12.16 -6.52
CA THR A 142 19.19 13.10 -5.40
C THR A 142 18.06 14.12 -5.47
N ARG A 143 17.33 14.27 -4.35
CA ARG A 143 16.34 15.32 -4.15
C ARG A 143 17.04 16.68 -3.99
N THR A 144 16.72 17.63 -4.87
CA THR A 144 17.32 18.96 -4.92
C THR A 144 16.51 19.95 -4.08
N ILE A 145 17.03 21.17 -3.90
CA ILE A 145 16.27 22.28 -3.29
C ILE A 145 15.02 22.59 -4.13
N GLY A 146 15.11 22.54 -5.46
CA GLY A 146 13.97 22.75 -6.34
C GLY A 146 12.84 21.74 -6.11
N ASP A 147 13.17 20.47 -5.85
CA ASP A 147 12.16 19.45 -5.48
C ASP A 147 11.44 19.81 -4.19
N VAL A 148 12.21 20.25 -3.19
CA VAL A 148 11.67 20.63 -1.88
C VAL A 148 10.75 21.84 -2.01
N VAL A 149 11.14 22.84 -2.82
CA VAL A 149 10.29 24.01 -3.08
C VAL A 149 8.99 23.61 -3.79
N LEU A 150 9.06 22.74 -4.81
CA LEU A 150 7.86 22.23 -5.48
C LEU A 150 6.94 21.50 -4.51
N TYR A 151 7.49 20.62 -3.68
CA TYR A 151 6.75 19.86 -2.69
C TYR A 151 6.11 20.75 -1.62
N VAL A 152 6.83 21.72 -1.07
CA VAL A 152 6.28 22.66 -0.07
C VAL A 152 5.22 23.56 -0.70
N ALA A 153 5.43 24.03 -1.93
CA ALA A 153 4.43 24.80 -2.67
C ALA A 153 3.16 23.98 -2.93
N PHE A 154 3.29 22.68 -3.22
CA PHE A 154 2.15 21.78 -3.38
C PHE A 154 1.32 21.70 -2.09
N LEU A 155 1.96 21.47 -0.94
CA LEU A 155 1.28 21.44 0.36
C LEU A 155 0.60 22.78 0.69
N ALA A 156 1.29 23.90 0.43
CA ALA A 156 0.74 25.23 0.65
C ALA A 156 -0.47 25.51 -0.25
N GLY A 157 -0.42 25.11 -1.52
CA GLY A 157 -1.55 25.25 -2.45
C GLY A 157 -2.79 24.49 -1.98
N LEU A 158 -2.61 23.23 -1.52
CA LEU A 158 -3.71 22.45 -0.94
C LEU A 158 -4.31 23.16 0.28
N LEU A 159 -3.46 23.66 1.18
CA LEU A 159 -3.90 24.35 2.38
C LEU A 159 -4.69 25.62 2.04
N VAL A 160 -4.23 26.43 1.08
CA VAL A 160 -4.95 27.62 0.61
C VAL A 160 -6.33 27.26 0.08
N ALA A 161 -6.45 26.22 -0.76
CA ALA A 161 -7.73 25.80 -1.30
C ALA A 161 -8.68 25.23 -0.22
N ILE A 162 -8.16 24.52 0.79
CA ILE A 162 -8.94 24.02 1.93
C ILE A 162 -9.48 25.17 2.78
N LEU A 163 -8.63 26.18 3.06
CA LEU A 163 -8.97 27.27 3.98
C LEU A 163 -9.83 28.36 3.34
N ALA A 164 -9.86 28.45 2.01
CA ALA A 164 -10.64 29.45 1.31
C ALA A 164 -12.16 29.25 1.52
N PRO A 165 -12.94 30.34 1.61
CA PRO A 165 -14.40 30.25 1.59
C PRO A 165 -14.90 29.73 0.25
N GLY A 166 -16.14 29.24 0.24
CA GLY A 166 -16.77 28.83 -1.01
C GLY A 166 -17.06 30.00 -1.94
N ALA A 167 -16.96 29.73 -3.23
CA ALA A 167 -17.26 30.67 -4.31
C ALA A 167 -18.60 30.30 -4.98
N PRO A 168 -19.41 31.29 -5.39
CA PRO A 168 -20.62 31.05 -6.15
C PRO A 168 -20.35 30.31 -7.47
N SER A 169 -21.23 29.39 -7.84
CA SER A 169 -21.18 28.67 -9.11
C SER A 169 -22.55 28.69 -9.76
N ALA A 170 -22.65 29.24 -10.97
CA ALA A 170 -23.91 29.28 -11.70
C ALA A 170 -24.51 27.89 -11.94
N SER A 171 -23.64 26.90 -12.23
CA SER A 171 -24.07 25.51 -12.42
C SER A 171 -24.54 24.84 -11.13
N LEU A 172 -23.98 25.22 -9.96
CA LEU A 172 -24.46 24.76 -8.66
C LEU A 172 -25.82 25.39 -8.35
N SER A 173 -25.95 26.72 -8.45
CA SER A 173 -27.21 27.43 -8.15
C SER A 173 -28.36 26.99 -9.06
N ALA A 174 -28.07 26.56 -10.30
CA ALA A 174 -29.08 26.00 -11.19
C ALA A 174 -29.62 24.63 -10.70
N ALA A 175 -28.77 23.83 -10.06
CA ALA A 175 -29.13 22.48 -9.59
C ALA A 175 -29.60 22.46 -8.12
N LEU A 176 -29.03 23.32 -7.29
CA LEU A 176 -29.32 23.48 -5.87
C LEU A 176 -29.52 24.98 -5.55
N PRO A 177 -30.71 25.56 -5.85
CA PRO A 177 -30.96 27.00 -5.68
C PRO A 177 -30.82 27.50 -4.25
N ASP A 178 -31.10 26.64 -3.27
CA ASP A 178 -31.03 26.97 -1.84
C ASP A 178 -29.61 26.85 -1.27
N ASN A 179 -28.63 26.39 -2.06
CA ASN A 179 -27.25 26.27 -1.59
C ASN A 179 -26.59 27.66 -1.45
N THR A 180 -26.16 27.98 -0.25
CA THR A 180 -25.46 29.24 0.05
C THR A 180 -23.96 29.10 0.24
N SER A 181 -23.43 27.87 0.34
CA SER A 181 -22.02 27.61 0.63
C SER A 181 -21.11 27.72 -0.59
N GLY A 182 -21.64 27.52 -1.81
CA GLY A 182 -20.84 27.49 -3.02
C GLY A 182 -19.96 26.25 -3.15
N LEU A 183 -18.92 26.34 -4.00
CA LEU A 183 -17.87 25.32 -4.21
C LEU A 183 -16.48 25.92 -3.95
N ILE A 184 -15.43 25.09 -3.91
CA ILE A 184 -14.05 25.62 -4.01
C ILE A 184 -13.90 26.39 -5.32
N ASP A 185 -13.33 27.60 -5.28
CA ASP A 185 -12.99 28.35 -6.50
C ASP A 185 -12.04 27.50 -7.37
N PRO A 186 -12.42 27.13 -8.60
CA PRO A 186 -11.60 26.34 -9.50
C PRO A 186 -10.18 26.89 -9.70
N ARG A 187 -9.99 28.21 -9.61
CA ARG A 187 -8.69 28.88 -9.75
C ARG A 187 -7.70 28.45 -8.65
N LEU A 188 -8.19 28.16 -7.45
CA LEU A 188 -7.38 27.71 -6.33
C LEU A 188 -6.89 26.27 -6.49
N LEU A 189 -7.50 25.49 -7.40
CA LEU A 189 -7.10 24.13 -7.69
C LEU A 189 -6.01 24.03 -8.77
N ILE A 190 -5.81 25.08 -9.59
CA ILE A 190 -4.82 25.10 -10.68
C ILE A 190 -3.41 24.82 -10.14
N ALA A 191 -2.97 25.59 -9.14
CA ALA A 191 -1.64 25.43 -8.58
C ALA A 191 -1.43 24.05 -7.93
N PRO A 192 -2.32 23.55 -7.04
CA PRO A 192 -2.24 22.18 -6.53
C PRO A 192 -2.15 21.13 -7.62
N ILE A 193 -3.01 21.17 -8.65
CA ILE A 193 -3.02 20.19 -9.74
C ILE A 193 -1.67 20.18 -10.49
N VAL A 194 -1.19 21.36 -10.91
CA VAL A 194 0.07 21.48 -11.65
C VAL A 194 1.24 21.02 -10.79
N LEU A 195 1.33 21.49 -9.55
CA LEU A 195 2.41 21.11 -8.63
C LEU A 195 2.37 19.63 -8.29
N TYR A 196 1.19 19.04 -8.17
CA TYR A 196 1.04 17.61 -7.91
C TYR A 196 1.63 16.77 -9.06
N VAL A 197 1.30 17.13 -10.30
CA VAL A 197 1.88 16.48 -11.49
C VAL A 197 3.39 16.69 -11.54
N LEU A 198 3.88 17.92 -11.35
CA LEU A 198 5.32 18.23 -11.38
C LEU A 198 6.10 17.46 -10.29
N CYS A 199 5.57 17.39 -9.06
CA CYS A 199 6.11 16.57 -7.99
C CYS A 199 6.19 15.10 -8.40
N GLY A 200 5.12 14.55 -9.00
CA GLY A 200 5.10 13.16 -9.45
C GLY A 200 6.08 12.83 -10.58
N LEU A 201 6.27 13.78 -11.51
CA LEU A 201 7.25 13.64 -12.59
C LEU A 201 8.69 13.68 -12.07
N ARG A 202 8.95 14.46 -11.00
CA ARG A 202 10.27 14.55 -10.35
C ARG A 202 10.53 13.38 -9.40
N ASP A 203 9.50 12.95 -8.70
CA ASP A 203 9.51 11.90 -7.69
C ASP A 203 8.15 11.19 -7.57
N LYS A 204 8.06 10.01 -8.18
CA LYS A 204 6.87 9.17 -8.19
C LYS A 204 6.41 8.79 -6.77
N THR A 205 7.31 8.79 -5.79
CA THR A 205 6.98 8.47 -4.39
C THR A 205 5.91 9.42 -3.84
N ILE A 206 6.02 10.72 -4.12
CA ILE A 206 5.08 11.73 -3.65
C ILE A 206 3.73 11.57 -4.35
N PHE A 207 3.74 11.28 -5.65
CA PHE A 207 2.52 11.04 -6.43
C PHE A 207 1.71 9.88 -5.87
N LEU A 208 2.40 8.74 -5.66
CA LEU A 208 1.83 7.51 -5.14
C LEU A 208 1.38 7.66 -3.69
N ALA A 209 2.18 8.35 -2.85
CA ALA A 209 1.79 8.63 -1.47
C ALA A 209 0.50 9.41 -1.39
N ALA A 210 0.38 10.48 -2.16
CA ALA A 210 -0.80 11.35 -2.16
C ALA A 210 -2.03 10.77 -2.93
N ARG A 211 -1.94 9.54 -3.46
CA ARG A 211 -2.99 8.84 -4.23
C ARG A 211 -3.37 9.55 -5.53
N GLY A 212 -2.39 9.80 -6.38
CA GLY A 212 -2.61 10.56 -7.62
C GLY A 212 -3.60 9.87 -8.55
N GLU A 213 -3.73 8.55 -8.47
CA GLU A 213 -4.71 7.77 -9.22
C GLU A 213 -6.17 7.96 -8.76
N GLN A 214 -6.40 8.43 -7.53
CA GLN A 214 -7.74 8.62 -6.96
C GLN A 214 -8.12 10.08 -6.87
N TYR A 215 -7.23 10.92 -6.33
CA TYR A 215 -7.61 12.29 -5.98
C TYR A 215 -7.23 13.32 -7.04
N LEU A 216 -6.21 13.09 -7.87
CA LEU A 216 -5.93 14.00 -8.99
C LEU A 216 -7.11 14.07 -9.99
N PRO A 217 -7.77 12.96 -10.38
CA PRO A 217 -8.99 13.02 -11.17
C PRO A 217 -10.10 13.83 -10.48
N ALA A 218 -10.31 13.64 -9.18
CA ALA A 218 -11.31 14.41 -8.43
C ALA A 218 -11.02 15.92 -8.45
N LEU A 219 -9.77 16.32 -8.20
CA LEU A 219 -9.33 17.71 -8.29
C LEU A 219 -9.56 18.30 -9.70
N LEU A 220 -9.29 17.54 -10.75
CA LEU A 220 -9.58 17.95 -12.13
C LEU A 220 -11.07 18.14 -12.36
N PHE A 221 -11.92 17.23 -11.87
CA PHE A 221 -13.37 17.35 -12.00
C PHE A 221 -13.89 18.60 -11.29
N PHE A 222 -13.41 18.86 -10.07
CA PHE A 222 -13.76 20.06 -9.30
C PHE A 222 -13.35 21.36 -10.00
N ALA A 223 -12.22 21.34 -10.71
CA ALA A 223 -11.68 22.51 -11.37
C ALA A 223 -12.29 22.79 -12.76
N THR A 224 -12.88 21.79 -13.41
CA THR A 224 -13.18 21.88 -14.86
C THR A 224 -14.62 21.54 -15.26
N LEU A 225 -15.37 20.80 -14.43
CA LEU A 225 -16.71 20.33 -14.79
C LEU A 225 -17.81 21.20 -14.16
N PRO A 226 -18.94 21.41 -14.85
CA PRO A 226 -20.13 21.96 -14.21
C PRO A 226 -20.68 21.00 -13.16
N PHE A 227 -21.50 21.51 -12.23
CA PHE A 227 -21.87 20.78 -11.02
C PHE A 227 -22.44 19.36 -11.22
N VAL A 228 -23.42 19.19 -12.12
CA VAL A 228 -24.01 17.87 -12.39
C VAL A 228 -22.95 16.91 -12.94
N ASP A 229 -22.22 17.31 -13.97
CA ASP A 229 -21.13 16.54 -14.56
C ASP A 229 -20.05 16.17 -13.53
N MET A 230 -19.72 17.10 -12.63
CA MET A 230 -18.75 16.89 -11.55
C MET A 230 -19.19 15.76 -10.61
N ILE A 231 -20.46 15.72 -10.20
CA ILE A 231 -21.02 14.68 -9.34
C ILE A 231 -21.07 13.33 -10.07
N VAL A 232 -21.51 13.31 -11.33
CA VAL A 232 -21.55 12.08 -12.14
C VAL A 232 -20.12 11.56 -12.37
N ALA A 233 -19.16 12.42 -12.67
CA ALA A 233 -17.75 12.06 -12.82
C ALA A 233 -17.14 11.50 -11.52
N ALA A 234 -17.50 12.07 -10.36
CA ALA A 234 -17.09 11.56 -9.06
C ALA A 234 -17.63 10.15 -8.77
N LYS A 235 -18.88 9.85 -9.17
CA LYS A 235 -19.43 8.49 -9.14
C LYS A 235 -18.67 7.53 -10.04
N LEU A 236 -18.39 7.95 -11.28
CA LEU A 236 -17.61 7.14 -12.22
C LEU A 236 -16.21 6.83 -11.67
N LEU A 237 -15.56 7.80 -11.04
CA LEU A 237 -14.26 7.64 -10.39
C LEU A 237 -14.29 6.61 -9.26
N ILE A 238 -15.20 6.74 -8.30
CA ILE A 238 -15.24 5.79 -7.18
C ILE A 238 -15.63 4.38 -7.66
N CYS A 239 -16.54 4.27 -8.62
CA CYS A 239 -16.88 3.01 -9.27
C CYS A 239 -15.68 2.40 -10.01
N ALA A 240 -14.91 3.20 -10.74
CA ALA A 240 -13.71 2.73 -11.44
C ALA A 240 -12.65 2.19 -10.45
N VAL A 241 -12.48 2.85 -9.30
CA VAL A 241 -11.59 2.38 -8.24
C VAL A 241 -12.05 1.04 -7.68
N TRP A 242 -13.32 0.92 -7.28
CA TRP A 242 -13.86 -0.33 -6.74
C TRP A 242 -13.83 -1.47 -7.75
N ILE A 243 -14.32 -1.25 -8.97
CA ILE A 243 -14.35 -2.28 -10.02
C ILE A 243 -12.93 -2.69 -10.40
N GLY A 244 -12.00 -1.74 -10.54
CA GLY A 244 -10.59 -2.03 -10.78
C GLY A 244 -9.96 -2.87 -9.67
N ALA A 245 -10.25 -2.52 -8.41
CA ALA A 245 -9.81 -3.27 -7.23
C ALA A 245 -10.44 -4.68 -7.15
N GLY A 246 -11.68 -4.84 -7.59
CA GLY A 246 -12.34 -6.15 -7.71
C GLY A 246 -11.70 -7.01 -8.79
N VAL A 247 -11.48 -6.46 -10.00
CA VAL A 247 -10.88 -7.18 -11.13
C VAL A 247 -9.45 -7.63 -10.81
N SER A 248 -8.66 -6.83 -10.11
CA SER A 248 -7.28 -7.20 -9.76
C SER A 248 -7.20 -8.39 -8.79
N LYS A 249 -8.30 -8.72 -8.09
CA LYS A 249 -8.43 -9.89 -7.20
C LYS A 249 -8.71 -11.19 -7.94
N PHE A 250 -8.87 -11.16 -9.27
CA PHE A 250 -8.95 -12.38 -10.07
C PHE A 250 -7.63 -13.16 -10.02
N GLY A 251 -7.73 -14.48 -9.95
CA GLY A 251 -6.58 -15.39 -9.87
C GLY A 251 -6.42 -16.05 -8.50
N ARG A 252 -5.22 -16.56 -8.22
CA ARG A 252 -4.94 -17.40 -7.04
C ARG A 252 -4.40 -16.64 -5.83
N HIS A 253 -4.16 -15.34 -6.00
CA HIS A 253 -3.47 -14.51 -5.03
C HIS A 253 -4.35 -14.11 -3.84
N PHE A 254 -5.57 -13.62 -4.11
CA PHE A 254 -6.35 -12.90 -3.10
C PHE A 254 -6.77 -13.76 -1.91
N ALA A 255 -7.06 -15.04 -2.13
CA ALA A 255 -7.37 -15.98 -1.05
C ALA A 255 -6.23 -16.14 -0.04
N ASN A 256 -4.97 -15.85 -0.41
CA ASN A 256 -3.82 -15.88 0.49
C ASN A 256 -3.65 -14.57 1.31
N VAL A 257 -4.34 -13.48 0.93
CA VAL A 257 -4.29 -12.19 1.63
C VAL A 257 -5.25 -12.17 2.83
N VAL A 258 -6.44 -12.75 2.64
CA VAL A 258 -7.51 -12.68 3.66
C VAL A 258 -7.11 -13.30 4.99
N PRO A 259 -6.52 -14.51 5.08
CA PRO A 259 -6.15 -15.11 6.36
C PRO A 259 -5.19 -14.25 7.21
N PRO A 260 -4.01 -13.81 6.71
CA PRO A 260 -3.13 -12.96 7.50
C PRO A 260 -3.72 -11.58 7.81
N MET A 261 -4.59 -11.03 6.94
CA MET A 261 -5.30 -9.77 7.18
C MET A 261 -6.31 -9.89 8.33
N VAL A 262 -7.15 -10.92 8.31
CA VAL A 262 -8.13 -11.20 9.38
C VAL A 262 -7.41 -11.49 10.69
N SER A 263 -6.29 -12.23 10.62
CA SER A 263 -5.51 -12.55 11.82
C SER A 263 -4.85 -11.33 12.46
N ASN A 264 -4.58 -10.28 11.68
CA ASN A 264 -4.07 -9.00 12.19
C ASN A 264 -5.14 -8.11 12.83
N SER A 265 -6.42 -8.42 12.64
CA SER A 265 -7.49 -7.57 13.17
C SER A 265 -7.53 -7.58 14.70
N PRO A 266 -7.41 -6.41 15.37
CA PRO A 266 -7.66 -6.30 16.81
C PRO A 266 -9.14 -6.47 17.15
N SER A 267 -10.04 -6.25 16.17
CA SER A 267 -11.50 -6.34 16.31
C SER A 267 -12.00 -7.79 16.33
N ILE A 268 -11.16 -8.75 15.94
CA ILE A 268 -11.45 -10.18 15.97
C ILE A 268 -10.53 -10.85 16.99
N PRO A 269 -10.82 -10.78 18.31
CA PRO A 269 -9.95 -11.36 19.34
C PRO A 269 -10.02 -12.89 19.39
N SER A 270 -11.06 -13.50 18.81
CA SER A 270 -11.26 -14.95 18.83
C SER A 270 -10.25 -15.67 17.95
N LYS A 271 -9.33 -16.42 18.57
CA LYS A 271 -8.40 -17.30 17.85
C LYS A 271 -9.13 -18.33 16.99
N TRP A 272 -10.25 -18.86 17.47
CA TRP A 272 -11.06 -19.81 16.70
C TRP A 272 -11.52 -19.18 15.38
N ALA A 273 -12.06 -17.95 15.42
CA ALA A 273 -12.51 -17.24 14.22
C ALA A 273 -11.35 -16.97 13.25
N LYS A 274 -10.16 -16.63 13.75
CA LYS A 274 -8.95 -16.48 12.90
C LYS A 274 -8.55 -17.81 12.27
N ARG A 275 -8.47 -18.88 13.07
CA ARG A 275 -8.12 -20.25 12.64
C ARG A 275 -9.03 -20.79 11.53
N LEU A 276 -10.31 -20.39 11.48
CA LEU A 276 -11.23 -20.76 10.39
C LEU A 276 -10.74 -20.33 9.00
N ASN A 277 -9.85 -19.36 8.89
CA ASN A 277 -9.30 -18.90 7.62
C ASN A 277 -8.18 -19.81 7.08
N TYR A 278 -7.73 -20.78 7.87
CA TYR A 278 -6.66 -21.73 7.53
C TYR A 278 -7.23 -23.13 7.32
N ARG A 279 -6.66 -23.89 6.39
CA ARG A 279 -7.22 -25.20 5.98
C ARG A 279 -7.24 -26.19 7.14
N ASP A 280 -6.17 -26.25 7.91
CA ASP A 280 -6.04 -27.16 9.05
C ASP A 280 -4.99 -26.66 10.04
N PHE A 281 -5.33 -25.67 10.87
CA PHE A 281 -4.40 -25.14 11.87
C PHE A 281 -4.10 -26.17 12.97
N PRO A 282 -2.83 -26.40 13.36
CA PRO A 282 -1.59 -25.72 12.95
C PRO A 282 -0.79 -26.43 11.83
N ARG A 283 -1.34 -27.48 11.22
CA ARG A 283 -0.61 -28.33 10.25
C ARG A 283 -0.56 -27.73 8.85
N ASP A 284 -1.57 -26.94 8.49
CA ASP A 284 -1.74 -26.37 7.16
C ASP A 284 -2.27 -24.92 7.21
N LEU A 285 -1.40 -23.96 6.88
CA LEU A 285 -1.74 -22.53 6.82
C LEU A 285 -2.18 -22.05 5.44
N ARG A 286 -2.43 -22.95 4.48
CA ARG A 286 -3.04 -22.54 3.21
C ARG A 286 -4.47 -22.06 3.44
N PRO A 287 -5.01 -21.17 2.58
CA PRO A 287 -6.36 -20.65 2.73
C PRO A 287 -7.42 -21.75 2.81
N SER A 288 -8.36 -21.59 3.74
CA SER A 288 -9.54 -22.44 3.86
C SER A 288 -10.62 -22.06 2.84
N ARG A 289 -11.71 -22.84 2.80
CA ARG A 289 -12.91 -22.47 2.04
C ARG A 289 -13.59 -21.20 2.57
N VAL A 290 -13.52 -20.95 3.88
CA VAL A 290 -14.05 -19.72 4.50
C VAL A 290 -13.25 -18.51 4.02
N ALA A 291 -11.92 -18.61 4.02
CA ALA A 291 -11.06 -17.55 3.49
C ALA A 291 -11.32 -17.28 2.00
N ALA A 292 -11.47 -18.35 1.20
CA ALA A 292 -11.80 -18.22 -0.22
C ALA A 292 -13.18 -17.57 -0.45
N PHE A 293 -14.18 -17.90 0.37
CA PHE A 293 -15.51 -17.27 0.31
C PHE A 293 -15.44 -15.79 0.68
N LEU A 294 -14.80 -15.45 1.80
CA LEU A 294 -14.60 -14.05 2.22
C LEU A 294 -13.84 -13.24 1.17
N ALA A 295 -12.82 -13.85 0.55
CA ALA A 295 -12.08 -13.23 -0.55
C ALA A 295 -12.99 -12.97 -1.75
N HIS A 296 -13.55 -14.01 -2.37
CA HIS A 296 -14.16 -13.83 -3.68
C HIS A 296 -15.61 -13.36 -3.61
N VAL A 297 -16.40 -13.80 -2.63
CA VAL A 297 -17.78 -13.34 -2.47
C VAL A 297 -17.83 -12.04 -1.68
N GLY A 298 -17.15 -12.00 -0.52
CA GLY A 298 -17.15 -10.83 0.36
C GLY A 298 -16.33 -9.64 -0.16
N GLY A 299 -15.27 -9.90 -0.93
CA GLY A 299 -14.42 -8.89 -1.55
C GLY A 299 -14.75 -8.68 -3.02
N THR A 300 -14.30 -9.62 -3.87
CA THR A 300 -14.32 -9.47 -5.34
C THR A 300 -15.72 -9.18 -5.89
N THR A 301 -16.75 -9.94 -5.49
CA THR A 301 -18.12 -9.72 -5.99
C THR A 301 -18.70 -8.40 -5.49
N VAL A 302 -18.51 -8.06 -4.21
CA VAL A 302 -19.03 -6.80 -3.65
C VAL A 302 -18.44 -5.60 -4.37
N GLU A 303 -17.12 -5.58 -4.62
CA GLU A 303 -16.42 -4.49 -5.29
C GLU A 303 -16.73 -4.33 -6.79
N ILE A 304 -17.34 -5.34 -7.42
CA ILE A 304 -17.74 -5.25 -8.84
C ILE A 304 -19.24 -4.98 -8.96
N ILE A 305 -20.07 -5.78 -8.29
CA ILE A 305 -21.52 -5.74 -8.48
C ILE A 305 -22.15 -4.55 -7.76
N THR A 306 -21.74 -4.27 -6.52
CA THR A 306 -22.37 -3.19 -5.73
C THR A 306 -22.19 -1.82 -6.37
N PRO A 307 -20.99 -1.44 -6.88
CA PRO A 307 -20.83 -0.17 -7.61
C PRO A 307 -21.72 -0.07 -8.85
N LEU A 308 -21.88 -1.16 -9.61
CA LEU A 308 -22.77 -1.18 -10.77
C LEU A 308 -24.24 -0.99 -10.37
N VAL A 309 -24.68 -1.65 -9.28
CA VAL A 309 -26.02 -1.45 -8.72
C VAL A 309 -26.20 0.01 -8.30
N LEU A 310 -25.25 0.58 -7.57
CA LEU A 310 -25.31 1.98 -7.12
C LEU A 310 -25.31 2.98 -8.27
N LEU A 311 -24.59 2.69 -9.36
CA LEU A 311 -24.48 3.58 -10.51
C LEU A 311 -25.77 3.64 -11.36
N PHE A 312 -26.53 2.56 -11.41
CA PHE A 312 -27.69 2.43 -12.32
C PHE A 312 -29.04 2.27 -11.61
N SER A 313 -29.08 2.00 -10.30
CA SER A 313 -30.33 1.80 -9.57
C SER A 313 -31.17 3.08 -9.52
N THR A 314 -32.42 2.96 -9.96
CA THR A 314 -33.48 3.96 -9.78
C THR A 314 -34.38 3.64 -8.57
N ASN A 315 -34.12 2.54 -7.86
CA ASN A 315 -34.90 2.12 -6.69
C ASN A 315 -34.20 2.58 -5.41
N HIS A 316 -34.88 3.42 -4.62
CA HIS A 316 -34.31 3.99 -3.39
C HIS A 316 -33.90 2.92 -2.36
N ALA A 317 -34.72 1.89 -2.14
CA ALA A 317 -34.42 0.83 -1.17
C ALA A 317 -33.20 0.00 -1.59
N LEU A 318 -33.07 -0.30 -2.89
CA LEU A 318 -31.91 -1.00 -3.43
C LEU A 318 -30.64 -0.16 -3.33
N THR A 319 -30.73 1.14 -3.64
CA THR A 319 -29.62 2.08 -3.49
C THR A 319 -29.19 2.19 -2.03
N LEU A 320 -30.14 2.30 -1.09
CA LEU A 320 -29.87 2.33 0.34
C LEU A 320 -29.18 1.05 0.81
N ALA A 321 -29.66 -0.13 0.38
CA ALA A 321 -29.04 -1.40 0.70
C ALA A 321 -27.59 -1.48 0.18
N GLY A 322 -27.34 -1.03 -1.06
CA GLY A 322 -25.99 -0.96 -1.62
C GLY A 322 -25.08 0.00 -0.87
N VAL A 323 -25.61 1.16 -0.43
CA VAL A 323 -24.85 2.14 0.36
C VAL A 323 -24.47 1.56 1.71
N VAL A 324 -25.42 0.96 2.42
CA VAL A 324 -25.16 0.30 3.71
C VAL A 324 -24.11 -0.80 3.56
N LEU A 325 -24.22 -1.62 2.50
CA LEU A 325 -23.25 -2.67 2.21
C LEU A 325 -21.83 -2.10 2.02
N MET A 326 -21.67 -1.04 1.21
CA MET A 326 -20.36 -0.44 0.97
C MET A 326 -19.77 0.27 2.21
N VAL A 327 -20.62 0.89 3.03
CA VAL A 327 -20.19 1.47 4.32
C VAL A 327 -19.69 0.37 5.27
N VAL A 328 -20.45 -0.72 5.42
CA VAL A 328 -20.03 -1.88 6.22
C VAL A 328 -18.75 -2.51 5.66
N PHE A 329 -18.62 -2.61 4.35
CA PHE A 329 -17.44 -3.13 3.67
C PHE A 329 -16.18 -2.30 4.01
N HIS A 330 -16.26 -0.98 3.91
CA HIS A 330 -15.13 -0.09 4.24
C HIS A 330 -14.81 -0.07 5.73
N PHE A 331 -15.82 -0.14 6.61
CA PHE A 331 -15.57 -0.29 8.05
C PHE A 331 -14.96 -1.65 8.40
N PHE A 332 -15.36 -2.73 7.73
CA PHE A 332 -14.73 -4.03 7.90
C PHE A 332 -13.23 -3.95 7.56
N ILE A 333 -12.87 -3.42 6.39
CA ILE A 333 -11.45 -3.25 5.99
C ILE A 333 -10.68 -2.36 6.99
N THR A 334 -11.29 -1.25 7.43
CA THR A 334 -10.67 -0.37 8.43
C THR A 334 -10.42 -1.12 9.74
N SER A 335 -11.36 -1.97 10.16
CA SER A 335 -11.29 -2.76 11.40
C SER A 335 -10.23 -3.87 11.37
N THR A 336 -9.71 -4.25 10.20
CA THR A 336 -8.65 -5.26 10.10
C THR A 336 -7.25 -4.70 10.35
N PHE A 337 -7.09 -3.36 10.43
CA PHE A 337 -5.79 -2.69 10.53
C PHE A 337 -4.76 -3.32 9.59
N PRO A 338 -5.01 -3.33 8.27
CA PRO A 338 -4.12 -4.00 7.35
C PRO A 338 -2.71 -3.37 7.44
N LEU A 339 -1.66 -4.19 7.28
CA LEU A 339 -0.31 -3.65 7.08
C LEU A 339 -0.31 -2.72 5.87
N ALA A 340 0.54 -1.69 5.90
CA ALA A 340 0.50 -0.49 5.06
C ALA A 340 -0.62 0.53 5.38
N VAL A 341 -1.58 0.20 6.25
CA VAL A 341 -2.47 1.16 6.94
C VAL A 341 -3.29 2.08 5.99
N PRO A 342 -4.20 1.55 5.17
CA PRO A 342 -5.01 2.29 4.20
C PRO A 342 -6.28 2.89 4.83
N LEU A 343 -6.19 3.43 6.06
CA LEU A 343 -7.35 3.61 6.92
C LEU A 343 -8.18 4.85 6.53
N GLU A 344 -7.53 6.00 6.36
CA GLU A 344 -8.17 7.27 5.98
C GLU A 344 -8.97 7.16 4.69
N TRP A 345 -8.39 6.52 3.68
CA TRP A 345 -9.04 6.27 2.40
C TRP A 345 -10.35 5.49 2.55
N ASN A 346 -10.38 4.44 3.37
CA ASN A 346 -11.61 3.67 3.59
C ASN A 346 -12.68 4.48 4.33
N ILE A 347 -12.30 5.32 5.29
CA ILE A 347 -13.24 6.23 5.97
C ILE A 347 -13.82 7.23 4.98
N LEU A 348 -12.99 7.84 4.12
CA LEU A 348 -13.47 8.73 3.08
C LEU A 348 -14.47 8.01 2.18
N PHE A 349 -14.12 6.83 1.67
CA PHE A 349 -14.96 6.11 0.71
C PHE A 349 -16.30 5.64 1.31
N ALA A 350 -16.35 5.34 2.62
CA ALA A 350 -17.60 5.12 3.33
C ALA A 350 -18.49 6.38 3.30
N TYR A 351 -17.93 7.56 3.59
CA TYR A 351 -18.64 8.83 3.47
C TYR A 351 -19.04 9.14 2.01
N LEU A 352 -18.14 8.94 1.04
CA LEU A 352 -18.42 9.19 -0.38
C LEU A 352 -19.55 8.32 -0.91
N THR A 353 -19.67 7.09 -0.42
CA THR A 353 -20.79 6.22 -0.78
C THR A 353 -22.12 6.86 -0.37
N VAL A 354 -22.21 7.39 0.84
CA VAL A 354 -23.42 8.08 1.34
C VAL A 354 -23.65 9.38 0.57
N PHE A 355 -22.64 10.23 0.48
CA PHE A 355 -22.72 11.52 -0.20
C PHE A 355 -23.13 11.37 -1.67
N LEU A 356 -22.42 10.54 -2.45
CA LEU A 356 -22.65 10.42 -3.89
C LEU A 356 -23.95 9.70 -4.23
N PHE A 357 -24.33 8.65 -3.50
CA PHE A 357 -25.45 7.78 -3.93
C PHE A 357 -26.75 8.02 -3.15
N LEU A 358 -26.70 8.54 -1.91
CA LEU A 358 -27.91 8.98 -1.19
C LEU A 358 -28.11 10.50 -1.29
N GLY A 359 -27.04 11.28 -1.22
CA GLY A 359 -27.12 12.75 -1.34
C GLY A 359 -27.48 13.20 -2.77
N PHE A 360 -26.98 12.48 -3.78
CA PHE A 360 -27.19 12.81 -5.19
C PHE A 360 -27.68 11.58 -5.99
N PRO A 361 -28.89 11.04 -5.74
CA PRO A 361 -29.35 9.79 -6.36
C PRO A 361 -29.62 9.94 -7.86
N VAL A 362 -29.62 8.81 -8.58
CA VAL A 362 -29.93 8.73 -10.03
C VAL A 362 -31.29 9.39 -10.35
N THR A 363 -32.29 9.16 -9.51
CA THR A 363 -33.65 9.70 -9.68
C THR A 363 -33.75 11.22 -9.53
N ALA A 364 -32.68 11.88 -9.05
CA ALA A 364 -32.62 13.33 -8.89
C ALA A 364 -31.79 14.03 -9.98
N GLY A 365 -31.51 13.35 -11.10
CA GLY A 365 -30.75 13.93 -12.22
C GLY A 365 -29.23 13.84 -12.05
N TYR A 366 -28.74 12.83 -11.32
CA TYR A 366 -27.31 12.58 -11.13
C TYR A 366 -26.90 11.16 -11.56
N GLY A 367 -27.64 10.58 -12.49
CA GLY A 367 -27.29 9.34 -13.16
C GLY A 367 -26.25 9.54 -14.26
N VAL A 368 -25.73 8.43 -14.80
CA VAL A 368 -24.76 8.47 -15.91
C VAL A 368 -25.33 9.18 -17.15
N GLY A 369 -26.65 9.06 -17.37
CA GLY A 369 -27.34 9.71 -18.48
C GLY A 369 -27.52 11.23 -18.32
N ASP A 370 -27.29 11.77 -17.13
CA ASP A 370 -27.43 13.20 -16.84
C ASP A 370 -26.14 13.99 -17.12
N MET A 371 -25.05 13.31 -17.52
CA MET A 371 -23.85 13.97 -18.01
C MET A 371 -24.18 14.80 -19.27
N SER A 372 -23.69 16.04 -19.32
CA SER A 372 -23.95 16.98 -20.42
C SER A 372 -23.59 16.45 -21.82
N SER A 373 -22.67 15.49 -21.91
CA SER A 373 -22.23 14.89 -23.16
C SER A 373 -21.90 13.40 -23.00
N PRO A 374 -22.46 12.51 -23.85
CA PRO A 374 -22.05 11.12 -23.92
C PRO A 374 -20.56 10.96 -24.26
N TRP A 375 -19.99 11.84 -25.08
CA TRP A 375 -18.56 11.83 -25.41
C TRP A 375 -17.69 12.18 -24.21
N LEU A 376 -18.13 13.13 -23.38
CA LEU A 376 -17.48 13.45 -22.12
C LEU A 376 -17.49 12.23 -21.18
N THR A 377 -18.64 11.55 -21.06
CA THR A 377 -18.77 10.32 -20.28
C THR A 377 -17.77 9.26 -20.75
N LEU A 378 -17.73 8.97 -22.06
CA LEU A 378 -16.82 7.99 -22.65
C LEU A 378 -15.34 8.38 -22.42
N GLY A 379 -15.00 9.66 -22.56
CA GLY A 379 -13.66 10.16 -22.31
C GLY A 379 -13.22 9.98 -20.85
N ILE A 380 -14.09 10.30 -19.89
CA ILE A 380 -13.84 10.10 -18.46
C ILE A 380 -13.66 8.61 -18.13
N VAL A 381 -14.57 7.74 -18.60
CA VAL A 381 -14.47 6.29 -18.36
C VAL A 381 -13.18 5.73 -18.95
N ALA A 382 -12.83 6.12 -20.20
CA ALA A 382 -11.59 5.68 -20.83
C ALA A 382 -10.35 6.13 -20.05
N ALA A 383 -10.32 7.39 -19.59
CA ALA A 383 -9.21 7.92 -18.79
C ALA A 383 -9.06 7.21 -17.44
N LEU A 384 -10.17 6.98 -16.73
CA LEU A 384 -10.19 6.29 -15.45
C LEU A 384 -9.81 4.80 -15.57
N ALA A 385 -10.23 4.14 -16.66
CA ALA A 385 -9.94 2.72 -16.90
C ALA A 385 -8.54 2.47 -17.49
N PHE A 386 -7.88 3.48 -18.05
CA PHE A 386 -6.61 3.33 -18.77
C PHE A 386 -5.53 2.64 -17.93
N PHE A 387 -5.20 3.17 -16.75
CA PHE A 387 -4.17 2.60 -15.89
C PHE A 387 -4.56 1.26 -15.26
N PRO A 388 -5.80 1.07 -14.74
CA PRO A 388 -6.25 -0.24 -14.28
C PRO A 388 -6.12 -1.33 -15.36
N VAL A 389 -6.57 -1.05 -16.59
CA VAL A 389 -6.51 -2.03 -17.69
C VAL A 389 -5.06 -2.30 -18.09
N LEU A 390 -4.27 -1.24 -18.36
CA LEU A 390 -2.88 -1.39 -18.77
C LEU A 390 -2.06 -2.09 -17.70
N GLY A 391 -2.21 -1.73 -16.42
CA GLY A 391 -1.47 -2.32 -15.32
C GLY A 391 -1.84 -3.77 -14.99
N ASN A 392 -3.07 -4.20 -15.29
CA ASN A 392 -3.45 -5.61 -15.19
C ASN A 392 -2.87 -6.46 -16.33
N LEU A 393 -2.69 -5.87 -17.53
CA LEU A 393 -2.09 -6.54 -18.70
C LEU A 393 -0.56 -6.47 -18.73
N ARG A 394 0.01 -5.34 -18.33
CA ARG A 394 1.43 -4.97 -18.37
C ARG A 394 1.84 -4.32 -17.04
N PRO A 395 1.89 -5.10 -15.94
CA PRO A 395 2.28 -4.59 -14.63
C PRO A 395 3.70 -4.02 -14.59
N ASP A 396 4.54 -4.35 -15.57
CA ASP A 396 5.87 -3.79 -15.74
C ASP A 396 5.89 -2.30 -16.14
N LEU A 397 4.75 -1.75 -16.57
CA LEU A 397 4.63 -0.37 -17.04
C LEU A 397 3.91 0.56 -16.07
N VAL A 398 3.04 0.01 -15.21
CA VAL A 398 2.16 0.78 -14.34
C VAL A 398 2.32 0.27 -12.91
N SER A 399 2.56 1.21 -11.99
CA SER A 399 2.70 0.91 -10.58
C SER A 399 1.44 0.24 -10.00
N PHE A 400 1.64 -0.47 -8.90
CA PHE A 400 0.61 -1.13 -8.11
C PHE A 400 -0.65 -0.27 -7.85
N LEU A 401 -0.47 1.00 -7.45
CA LEU A 401 -1.58 1.88 -7.05
C LEU A 401 -2.46 2.30 -8.26
N PRO A 402 -1.92 2.91 -9.34
CA PRO A 402 -2.73 3.25 -10.51
C PRO A 402 -3.34 2.04 -11.22
N SER A 403 -2.76 0.85 -11.05
CA SER A 403 -3.30 -0.41 -11.59
C SER A 403 -4.54 -0.94 -10.84
N MET A 404 -4.93 -0.29 -9.74
CA MET A 404 -5.96 -0.74 -8.81
C MET A 404 -5.71 -2.16 -8.27
N ARG A 405 -4.44 -2.50 -8.00
CA ARG A 405 -4.05 -3.82 -7.48
C ARG A 405 -4.04 -3.88 -5.95
N GLN A 406 -4.58 -2.85 -5.28
CA GLN A 406 -4.50 -2.72 -3.83
C GLN A 406 -5.06 -3.95 -3.12
N TYR A 407 -4.24 -4.56 -2.25
CA TYR A 407 -4.59 -5.73 -1.44
C TYR A 407 -5.04 -6.98 -2.23
N ALA A 408 -4.82 -7.07 -3.54
CA ALA A 408 -5.20 -8.23 -4.33
C ALA A 408 -4.30 -9.46 -4.13
N GLY A 409 -3.14 -9.30 -3.46
CA GLY A 409 -2.12 -10.33 -3.31
C GLY A 409 -1.17 -10.42 -4.51
N ASN A 410 -1.43 -9.64 -5.55
CA ASN A 410 -0.75 -9.67 -6.84
C ASN A 410 -0.09 -8.32 -7.17
N TRP A 411 1.00 -8.02 -6.46
CA TRP A 411 1.78 -6.80 -6.58
C TRP A 411 3.28 -7.12 -6.66
N ALA A 412 4.08 -6.18 -7.15
CA ALA A 412 5.52 -6.33 -7.15
C ALA A 412 6.04 -6.31 -5.70
N SER A 413 6.98 -7.18 -5.35
CA SER A 413 7.46 -7.32 -3.97
C SER A 413 8.90 -7.83 -3.96
N ALA A 414 9.57 -7.77 -2.80
CA ALA A 414 10.89 -8.35 -2.64
C ALA A 414 11.15 -8.87 -1.22
N LEU A 415 12.18 -9.70 -1.10
CA LEU A 415 12.90 -9.95 0.15
C LEU A 415 14.33 -9.48 0.00
N TRP A 416 14.87 -8.86 1.04
CA TRP A 416 16.28 -8.46 1.11
C TRP A 416 17.02 -9.42 2.03
N ALA A 417 18.20 -9.85 1.63
CA ALA A 417 19.11 -10.64 2.45
C ALA A 417 20.43 -9.88 2.57
N PHE A 418 20.83 -9.61 3.81
CA PHE A 418 22.11 -8.99 4.12
C PHE A 418 23.07 -10.03 4.68
N ALA A 419 24.31 -10.02 4.20
CA ALA A 419 25.38 -10.78 4.83
C ALA A 419 25.57 -10.31 6.29
N PRO A 420 26.16 -11.15 7.17
CA PRO A 420 26.36 -10.79 8.58
C PRO A 420 26.98 -9.40 8.75
N GLY A 421 26.27 -8.52 9.48
CA GLY A 421 26.71 -7.14 9.75
C GLY A 421 26.46 -6.12 8.62
N ALA A 422 26.17 -6.55 7.39
CA ALA A 422 26.03 -5.66 6.24
C ALA A 422 24.83 -4.70 6.36
N GLU A 423 23.72 -5.10 7.00
CA GLU A 423 22.56 -4.21 7.22
C GLU A 423 22.93 -2.90 7.94
N ALA A 424 23.95 -2.93 8.81
CA ALA A 424 24.41 -1.74 9.53
C ALA A 424 24.93 -0.65 8.58
N LYS A 425 25.44 -1.03 7.40
CA LYS A 425 25.90 -0.07 6.37
C LYS A 425 24.75 0.82 5.88
N LEU A 426 23.48 0.40 5.96
CA LEU A 426 22.34 1.27 5.64
C LEU A 426 22.25 2.54 6.53
N ASN A 427 22.93 2.54 7.68
CA ASN A 427 22.98 3.69 8.58
C ASN A 427 24.01 4.75 8.13
N THR A 428 24.87 4.45 7.16
CA THR A 428 25.78 5.43 6.56
C THR A 428 25.12 6.26 5.45
N LEU A 429 23.87 5.93 5.08
CA LEU A 429 23.15 6.61 4.01
C LEU A 429 22.97 8.12 4.36
N PRO A 430 23.57 9.03 3.58
CA PRO A 430 23.57 10.45 3.90
C PRO A 430 22.17 11.04 3.77
N HIS A 431 21.91 12.07 4.59
CA HIS A 431 20.63 12.81 4.66
C HIS A 431 19.39 11.98 5.02
N ARG A 432 19.52 10.68 5.27
CA ARG A 432 18.42 9.84 5.74
C ARG A 432 17.97 10.33 7.13
N PRO A 433 16.68 10.67 7.34
CA PRO A 433 16.17 11.18 8.62
C PRO A 433 15.93 10.08 9.66
N THR A 434 16.25 8.83 9.34
CA THR A 434 16.02 7.63 10.14
C THR A 434 17.23 6.70 10.04
N VAL A 435 17.24 5.65 10.86
CA VAL A 435 18.19 4.53 10.80
C VAL A 435 17.48 3.26 10.33
N ASN A 436 18.20 2.15 10.18
CA ASN A 436 17.58 0.84 9.91
C ASN A 436 16.55 0.47 10.99
N GLN A 437 15.62 -0.43 10.65
CA GLN A 437 14.45 -0.67 11.50
C GLN A 437 14.79 -1.35 12.83
N LEU A 438 15.87 -2.13 12.87
CA LEU A 438 16.37 -2.75 14.09
C LEU A 438 16.75 -1.67 15.11
N GLU A 439 17.55 -0.68 14.71
CA GLU A 439 17.94 0.44 15.57
C GLU A 439 16.75 1.32 15.95
N GLN A 440 15.74 1.48 15.07
CA GLN A 440 14.53 2.20 15.43
C GLN A 440 13.73 1.49 16.54
N LEU A 441 13.61 0.15 16.49
CA LEU A 441 12.97 -0.65 17.53
C LEU A 441 13.76 -0.62 18.84
N ARG A 442 15.10 -0.71 18.78
CA ARG A 442 15.97 -0.53 19.96
C ARG A 442 15.77 0.85 20.59
N ALA A 443 15.63 1.90 19.78
CA ALA A 443 15.32 3.24 20.26
C ALA A 443 13.90 3.39 20.87
N MET A 444 13.00 2.42 20.64
CA MET A 444 11.72 2.28 21.35
C MET A 444 11.83 1.44 22.63
N GLY A 445 13.02 0.94 22.98
CA GLY A 445 13.29 0.16 24.20
C GLY A 445 13.19 -1.35 24.04
N TYR A 446 13.23 -1.88 22.80
CA TYR A 446 13.23 -3.32 22.57
C TYR A 446 14.65 -3.87 22.75
N ASP A 447 14.78 -4.99 23.46
CA ASP A 447 16.03 -5.75 23.50
C ASP A 447 16.41 -6.23 22.09
N PRO A 448 17.72 -6.38 21.77
CA PRO A 448 18.17 -6.69 20.41
C PRO A 448 17.52 -7.92 19.78
N ALA A 449 17.44 -9.02 20.53
CA ALA A 449 16.81 -10.26 20.04
C ALA A 449 15.29 -10.10 19.84
N VAL A 450 14.62 -9.39 20.74
CA VAL A 450 13.17 -9.09 20.62
C VAL A 450 12.90 -8.19 19.42
N ALA A 451 13.74 -7.19 19.18
CA ALA A 451 13.67 -6.32 18.00
C ALA A 451 13.84 -7.13 16.71
N GLU A 452 14.83 -8.02 16.65
CA GLU A 452 15.07 -8.90 15.51
C GLU A 452 13.89 -9.84 15.25
N ILE A 453 13.38 -10.52 16.27
CA ILE A 453 12.22 -11.41 16.16
C ILE A 453 10.97 -10.64 15.71
N THR A 454 10.80 -9.40 16.20
CA THR A 454 9.71 -8.51 15.76
C THR A 454 9.81 -8.19 14.28
N LEU A 455 11.00 -7.92 13.75
CA LEU A 455 11.20 -7.74 12.31
C LEU A 455 10.97 -9.05 11.54
N GLN A 456 11.41 -10.20 12.05
CA GLN A 456 11.19 -11.48 11.38
C GLN A 456 9.70 -11.88 11.27
N GLN A 457 8.82 -11.36 12.13
CA GLN A 457 7.37 -11.54 11.94
C GLN A 457 6.88 -10.99 10.59
N THR A 458 7.51 -9.93 10.05
CA THR A 458 7.12 -9.34 8.76
C THR A 458 7.46 -10.25 7.58
N ILE A 459 8.60 -10.96 7.62
CA ILE A 459 8.93 -11.94 6.58
C ILE A 459 8.13 -13.23 6.74
N ALA A 460 7.70 -13.58 7.95
CA ALA A 460 6.73 -14.65 8.18
C ALA A 460 5.34 -14.30 7.63
N TRP A 461 4.88 -13.05 7.80
CA TRP A 461 3.69 -12.55 7.11
C TRP A 461 3.82 -12.64 5.59
N ARG A 462 4.98 -12.23 5.04
CA ARG A 462 5.26 -12.35 3.60
C ARG A 462 5.24 -13.80 3.14
N SER A 463 5.71 -14.76 3.93
CA SER A 463 5.71 -16.18 3.56
C SER A 463 4.28 -16.76 3.44
N MET A 464 3.31 -16.20 4.18
CA MET A 464 1.88 -16.50 4.01
C MET A 464 1.28 -15.90 2.73
N HIS A 465 2.02 -14.97 2.10
CA HIS A 465 1.94 -14.44 0.73
C HIS A 465 2.21 -15.45 -0.37
N SER A 466 1.38 -15.56 -1.42
CA SER A 466 1.71 -16.37 -2.62
C SER A 466 3.11 -16.08 -3.15
N GLN A 467 3.48 -14.80 -3.18
CA GLN A 467 4.78 -14.33 -3.64
C GLN A 467 5.90 -14.79 -2.71
N GLY A 468 5.64 -14.85 -1.40
CA GLY A 468 6.63 -15.25 -0.39
C GLY A 468 7.23 -16.61 -0.67
N ARG A 469 6.42 -17.61 -1.06
CA ARG A 469 6.93 -18.95 -1.38
C ARG A 469 7.93 -18.93 -2.54
N GLY A 470 7.65 -18.14 -3.58
CA GLY A 470 8.59 -17.92 -4.68
C GLY A 470 9.86 -17.20 -4.22
N LEU A 471 9.71 -16.09 -3.48
CA LEU A 471 10.83 -15.28 -2.99
C LEU A 471 11.79 -16.08 -2.10
N PHE A 472 11.28 -16.80 -1.11
CA PHE A 472 12.08 -17.69 -0.25
C PHE A 472 12.73 -18.82 -1.06
N SER A 473 12.02 -19.40 -2.03
CA SER A 473 12.57 -20.47 -2.85
C SER A 473 13.77 -20.02 -3.69
N VAL A 474 13.76 -18.78 -4.19
CA VAL A 474 14.92 -18.21 -4.88
C VAL A 474 16.04 -17.90 -3.89
N LEU A 475 15.74 -17.34 -2.71
CA LEU A 475 16.76 -17.09 -1.67
C LEU A 475 17.48 -18.37 -1.25
N TYR A 476 16.76 -19.45 -0.93
CA TYR A 476 17.36 -20.74 -0.54
C TYR A 476 18.24 -21.35 -1.63
N ARG A 477 17.94 -21.10 -2.92
CA ARG A 477 18.78 -21.56 -4.02
C ARG A 477 20.03 -20.72 -4.22
N HIS A 478 19.91 -19.42 -3.97
CA HIS A 478 20.97 -18.46 -4.26
C HIS A 478 21.96 -18.28 -3.11
N ILE A 479 21.52 -18.52 -1.87
CA ILE A 479 22.32 -18.34 -0.65
C ILE A 479 22.38 -19.69 0.09
N PRO A 480 23.48 -20.47 -0.07
CA PRO A 480 23.60 -21.82 0.52
C PRO A 480 23.47 -21.88 2.05
N ASP A 481 23.87 -20.82 2.75
CA ASP A 481 23.85 -20.71 4.22
C ASP A 481 22.97 -19.52 4.65
N LEU A 482 21.74 -19.48 4.14
CA LEU A 482 20.78 -18.39 4.37
C LEU A 482 20.46 -18.17 5.86
N ASP A 483 20.66 -19.19 6.70
CA ASP A 483 20.33 -19.13 8.13
C ASP A 483 21.16 -18.09 8.89
N ARG A 484 22.39 -17.83 8.44
CA ARG A 484 23.29 -16.80 9.00
C ARG A 484 23.04 -15.40 8.46
N TRP A 485 22.19 -15.26 7.44
CA TRP A 485 21.90 -13.98 6.82
C TRP A 485 20.72 -13.29 7.50
N THR A 486 20.73 -11.97 7.44
CA THR A 486 19.63 -11.16 7.92
C THR A 486 18.63 -10.92 6.81
N VAL A 487 17.46 -11.56 6.89
CA VAL A 487 16.38 -11.40 5.91
C VAL A 487 15.40 -10.32 6.36
N ARG A 488 15.03 -9.42 5.45
CA ARG A 488 14.10 -8.31 5.66
C ARG A 488 12.98 -8.29 4.63
N GLU A 489 11.82 -7.85 5.08
CA GLU A 489 10.69 -7.53 4.22
C GLU A 489 10.98 -6.20 3.52
N ALA A 490 10.95 -6.19 2.18
CA ALA A 490 11.46 -5.08 1.39
C ALA A 490 10.59 -3.82 1.46
N GLU A 491 9.28 -3.94 1.62
CA GLU A 491 8.37 -2.79 1.76
C GLU A 491 8.65 -2.06 3.07
N PHE A 492 8.93 -2.81 4.14
CA PHE A 492 9.36 -2.29 5.44
C PHE A 492 10.73 -1.61 5.32
N GLY A 493 11.71 -2.27 4.70
CA GLY A 493 13.02 -1.68 4.43
C GLY A 493 12.93 -0.39 3.60
N CYS A 494 12.13 -0.39 2.53
CA CYS A 494 11.89 0.76 1.66
C CYS A 494 11.27 1.94 2.41
N ASN A 495 10.26 1.68 3.25
CA ASN A 495 9.64 2.70 4.11
C ASN A 495 10.67 3.41 5.00
N SER A 496 11.68 2.69 5.47
CA SER A 496 12.74 3.26 6.29
C SER A 496 13.74 4.12 5.49
N ILE A 497 13.80 4.01 4.16
CA ILE A 497 14.80 4.70 3.32
C ILE A 497 14.21 5.89 2.55
N ILE A 498 13.00 5.77 2.00
CA ILE A 498 12.34 6.87 1.24
C ILE A 498 11.06 7.41 1.89
N GLY A 499 10.70 6.88 3.08
CA GLY A 499 9.59 7.37 3.89
C GLY A 499 8.21 6.84 3.51
N PHE A 500 8.09 6.04 2.43
CA PHE A 500 6.82 5.47 1.93
C PHE A 500 7.05 4.25 1.02
N ASN A 501 6.11 3.29 1.03
CA ASN A 501 6.04 2.22 0.03
C ASN A 501 4.58 1.79 -0.25
N PHE A 502 3.81 1.50 0.79
CA PHE A 502 2.40 1.08 0.70
C PHE A 502 2.13 -0.15 -0.18
N GLY A 503 3.01 -1.15 -0.18
CA GLY A 503 2.79 -2.37 -0.98
C GLY A 503 3.21 -2.25 -2.44
N ASP A 504 3.97 -1.21 -2.81
CA ASP A 504 4.42 -0.99 -4.17
C ASP A 504 5.89 -1.37 -4.36
N GLY A 505 6.14 -2.58 -4.84
CA GLY A 505 7.50 -3.04 -5.09
C GLY A 505 8.25 -2.31 -6.20
N HIS A 506 7.58 -1.49 -7.01
CA HIS A 506 8.24 -0.61 -7.98
C HIS A 506 8.96 0.57 -7.30
N LEU A 507 8.75 0.81 -6.00
CA LEU A 507 9.50 1.79 -5.21
C LEU A 507 10.81 1.25 -4.62
N HIS A 508 11.04 -0.07 -4.72
CA HIS A 508 12.29 -0.71 -4.30
C HIS A 508 12.82 -1.68 -5.38
N ASP A 509 12.72 -1.24 -6.64
CA ASP A 509 13.26 -1.94 -7.80
C ASP A 509 14.80 -1.79 -7.91
N HIS A 510 15.39 -2.28 -9.01
CA HIS A 510 16.84 -2.16 -9.24
C HIS A 510 17.33 -0.72 -9.30
N THR A 511 16.49 0.26 -9.68
CA THR A 511 16.88 1.67 -9.74
C THR A 511 16.98 2.25 -8.32
N PHE A 512 16.07 1.87 -7.42
CA PHE A 512 16.20 2.19 -6.00
C PHE A 512 17.46 1.57 -5.39
N VAL A 513 17.71 0.28 -5.67
CA VAL A 513 18.91 -0.42 -5.16
C VAL A 513 20.19 0.29 -5.64
N GLN A 514 20.26 0.69 -6.91
CA GLN A 514 21.38 1.47 -7.46
C GLN A 514 21.58 2.80 -6.71
N ALA A 515 20.49 3.51 -6.39
CA ALA A 515 20.57 4.78 -5.66
C ALA A 515 21.08 4.62 -4.22
N VAL A 516 20.73 3.52 -3.55
CA VAL A 516 21.28 3.17 -2.23
C VAL A 516 22.75 2.75 -2.37
N GLN A 517 23.06 1.88 -3.33
CA GLN A 517 24.41 1.38 -3.57
C GLN A 517 25.41 2.53 -3.83
N SER A 518 25.05 3.51 -4.66
CA SER A 518 25.94 4.62 -5.02
C SER A 518 26.33 5.51 -3.83
N ARG A 519 25.64 5.37 -2.69
CA ARG A 519 25.86 6.15 -1.46
C ARG A 519 26.46 5.32 -0.34
N VAL A 520 26.10 4.04 -0.26
CA VAL A 520 26.52 3.14 0.83
C VAL A 520 27.77 2.34 0.47
N GLY A 521 27.87 1.85 -0.77
CA GLY A 521 29.00 1.06 -1.24
C GLY A 521 29.07 -0.34 -0.63
N PHE A 522 28.05 -1.18 -0.88
CA PHE A 522 28.14 -2.61 -0.55
C PHE A 522 29.14 -3.31 -1.47
N GLU A 523 29.83 -4.32 -0.94
CA GLU A 523 30.64 -5.26 -1.72
C GLU A 523 29.75 -6.34 -2.34
N PRO A 524 30.21 -7.00 -3.44
CA PRO A 524 29.50 -8.15 -3.99
C PRO A 524 29.20 -9.19 -2.92
N GLY A 525 27.96 -9.68 -2.89
CA GLY A 525 27.50 -10.65 -1.91
C GLY A 525 27.07 -10.06 -0.56
N GLU A 526 27.14 -8.76 -0.32
CA GLU A 526 26.73 -8.21 0.99
C GLU A 526 25.24 -7.90 1.09
N TRP A 527 24.60 -7.55 -0.02
CA TRP A 527 23.17 -7.25 -0.08
C TRP A 527 22.55 -7.85 -1.34
N ILE A 528 21.80 -8.93 -1.14
CA ILE A 528 21.08 -9.66 -2.18
C ILE A 528 19.59 -9.36 -2.06
N ILE A 529 18.97 -9.02 -3.19
CA ILE A 529 17.55 -8.74 -3.29
C ILE A 529 16.94 -9.76 -4.25
N VAL A 530 15.94 -10.50 -3.78
CA VAL A 530 15.05 -11.25 -4.67
C VAL A 530 13.81 -10.40 -4.86
N TRP A 531 13.62 -9.88 -6.07
CA TRP A 531 12.50 -9.03 -6.43
C TRP A 531 11.60 -9.76 -7.43
N VAL A 532 10.29 -9.60 -7.30
CA VAL A 532 9.29 -10.19 -8.18
C VAL A 532 8.34 -9.14 -8.73
N GLU A 533 8.01 -9.26 -10.01
CA GLU A 533 6.94 -8.50 -10.65
C GLU A 533 5.57 -9.14 -10.37
N SER A 534 4.55 -8.30 -10.36
CA SER A 534 3.15 -8.71 -10.35
C SER A 534 2.84 -9.65 -11.52
N GLN A 535 1.99 -10.66 -11.28
CA GLN A 535 1.47 -11.54 -12.31
C GLN A 535 0.57 -10.73 -13.28
N PRO A 536 0.85 -10.76 -14.60
CA PRO A 536 -0.11 -10.27 -15.61
C PRO A 536 -1.36 -11.16 -15.60
N ILE A 537 -2.55 -10.57 -15.68
CA ILE A 537 -3.83 -11.29 -15.50
C ILE A 537 -4.03 -12.47 -16.47
N HIS A 538 -3.37 -12.44 -17.63
CA HIS A 538 -3.47 -13.44 -18.69
C HIS A 538 -2.36 -14.51 -18.63
N ARG A 539 -1.52 -14.55 -17.60
CA ARG A 539 -0.38 -15.50 -17.49
C ARG A 539 -0.42 -16.27 -16.19
N GLY A 540 0.06 -17.51 -16.19
CA GLY A 540 0.15 -18.38 -14.99
C GLY A 540 1.44 -18.25 -14.17
N VAL A 541 2.34 -17.32 -14.52
CA VAL A 541 3.69 -17.21 -13.95
C VAL A 541 3.97 -15.80 -13.43
N GLN A 542 4.81 -15.69 -12.40
CA GLN A 542 5.46 -14.45 -12.00
C GLN A 542 6.92 -14.44 -12.43
N ARG A 543 7.44 -13.26 -12.77
CA ARG A 543 8.84 -13.07 -13.18
C ARG A 543 9.62 -12.46 -12.02
N TYR A 544 10.82 -12.96 -11.78
CA TYR A 544 11.69 -12.47 -10.72
C TYR A 544 13.05 -12.04 -11.26
N GLN A 545 13.73 -11.27 -10.42
CA GLN A 545 15.13 -10.89 -10.56
C GLN A 545 15.86 -11.20 -9.26
N VAL A 546 17.11 -11.66 -9.38
CA VAL A 546 18.08 -11.60 -8.27
C VAL A 546 19.00 -10.43 -8.56
N ILE A 547 19.10 -9.53 -7.60
CA ILE A 547 19.88 -8.29 -7.67
C ILE A 547 20.90 -8.34 -6.56
N ASP A 548 22.17 -8.26 -6.93
CA ASP A 548 23.24 -7.94 -6.00
C ASP A 548 23.41 -6.42 -6.02
N ALA A 549 23.43 -5.78 -4.86
CA ALA A 549 23.48 -4.32 -4.80
C ALA A 549 24.72 -3.73 -5.51
N ALA A 550 25.87 -4.41 -5.44
CA ALA A 550 27.12 -3.98 -6.04
C ALA A 550 27.17 -4.29 -7.54
N LEU A 551 26.63 -5.43 -7.96
CA LEU A 551 26.75 -5.94 -9.34
C LEU A 551 25.53 -5.66 -10.23
N GLY A 552 24.39 -5.27 -9.65
CA GLY A 552 23.12 -5.13 -10.32
C GLY A 552 22.37 -6.46 -10.49
N VAL A 553 21.57 -6.57 -11.55
CA VAL A 553 20.78 -7.80 -11.82
C VAL A 553 21.73 -8.92 -12.25
N ILE A 554 21.76 -10.01 -11.48
CA ILE A 554 22.63 -11.18 -11.73
C ILE A 554 21.86 -12.42 -12.20
N GLU A 555 20.54 -12.46 -12.01
CA GLU A 555 19.67 -13.52 -12.52
C GLU A 555 18.28 -13.00 -12.86
N ARG A 556 17.65 -13.61 -13.88
CA ARG A 556 16.23 -13.45 -14.23
C ARG A 556 15.57 -14.79 -14.40
N GLY A 557 14.40 -14.97 -13.82
CA GLY A 557 13.64 -16.21 -13.98
C GLY A 557 12.15 -16.04 -13.74
N SER A 558 11.46 -17.17 -13.61
CA SER A 558 10.04 -17.21 -13.29
C SER A 558 9.66 -18.42 -12.44
N TRP A 559 8.48 -18.36 -11.81
CA TRP A 559 7.82 -19.52 -11.21
C TRP A 559 6.35 -19.54 -11.57
N ARG A 560 5.74 -20.72 -11.46
CA ARG A 560 4.29 -20.88 -11.60
C ARG A 560 3.60 -20.44 -10.31
N VAL A 561 2.58 -19.60 -10.44
CA VAL A 561 1.78 -19.16 -9.29
C VAL A 561 1.05 -20.33 -8.64
N ALA A 562 0.70 -21.35 -9.42
CA ALA A 562 0.10 -22.59 -8.92
C ALA A 562 0.96 -23.25 -7.84
N ASP A 563 2.23 -23.53 -8.16
CA ASP A 563 3.17 -24.18 -7.25
C ASP A 563 3.39 -23.33 -5.98
N ALA A 564 3.43 -22.00 -6.14
CA ALA A 564 3.57 -21.08 -5.02
C ALA A 564 2.35 -21.08 -4.09
N VAL A 565 1.13 -21.22 -4.59
CA VAL A 565 -0.06 -21.28 -3.72
C VAL A 565 -0.32 -22.66 -3.11
N ASP A 566 0.23 -23.71 -3.71
CA ASP A 566 0.09 -25.08 -3.21
C ASP A 566 1.07 -25.41 -2.08
N ALA A 567 2.18 -24.68 -1.97
CA ALA A 567 3.18 -24.83 -0.91
C ALA A 567 2.80 -24.16 0.43
N GLN A 568 3.34 -24.68 1.54
CA GLN A 568 3.23 -24.04 2.88
C GLN A 568 4.13 -22.80 3.00
N PRO A 569 3.81 -21.87 3.92
CA PRO A 569 4.62 -20.68 4.17
C PRO A 569 6.10 -20.97 4.47
N TRP A 570 6.42 -22.06 5.17
CA TRP A 570 7.79 -22.43 5.56
C TRP A 570 8.45 -23.47 4.64
N LEU A 571 7.83 -23.84 3.51
CA LEU A 571 8.41 -24.75 2.50
C LEU A 571 8.97 -26.07 3.07
N PRO A 572 8.16 -26.91 3.75
CA PRO A 572 8.61 -28.16 4.36
C PRO A 572 9.15 -29.18 3.34
N ASP A 573 8.67 -29.12 2.10
CA ASP A 573 9.09 -29.98 0.99
C ASP A 573 10.24 -29.34 0.17
N GLY A 574 10.82 -28.25 0.68
CA GLY A 574 11.87 -27.48 0.03
C GLY A 574 11.38 -26.41 -0.96
N PRO A 575 12.31 -25.72 -1.65
CA PRO A 575 12.01 -24.64 -2.59
C PRO A 575 11.12 -25.08 -3.78
N ILE A 576 10.08 -24.30 -4.11
CA ILE A 576 9.20 -24.55 -5.26
C ILE A 576 9.97 -24.45 -6.59
N PRO A 577 9.62 -25.17 -7.67
CA PRO A 577 10.32 -25.08 -8.94
C PRO A 577 10.40 -23.66 -9.53
N THR A 578 11.54 -23.33 -10.11
CA THR A 578 11.80 -22.05 -10.81
C THR A 578 12.48 -22.31 -12.15
N GLU A 579 12.18 -21.48 -13.13
CA GLU A 579 12.81 -21.51 -14.46
C GLU A 579 13.72 -20.28 -14.61
N VAL A 580 15.03 -20.51 -14.73
CA VAL A 580 16.01 -19.45 -14.96
C VAL A 580 16.07 -19.17 -16.46
N SER A 581 15.76 -17.92 -16.82
CA SER A 581 15.80 -17.45 -18.23
C SER A 581 17.15 -16.83 -18.61
N TRP A 582 17.88 -16.31 -17.63
CA TRP A 582 19.18 -15.69 -17.82
C TRP A 582 19.92 -15.61 -16.48
N ARG A 583 21.24 -15.79 -16.52
CA ARG A 583 22.14 -15.60 -15.38
C ARG A 583 23.42 -14.92 -15.89
N ARG A 584 24.02 -14.05 -15.07
CA ARG A 584 25.30 -13.41 -15.35
C ARG A 584 26.45 -14.43 -15.19
N ASP A 585 27.45 -14.40 -16.06
CA ASP A 585 28.51 -15.42 -16.13
C ASP A 585 29.38 -15.53 -14.86
N ASP A 586 29.53 -14.44 -14.11
CA ASP A 586 30.29 -14.37 -12.85
C ASP A 586 29.41 -14.53 -11.60
N ALA A 587 28.11 -14.83 -11.75
CA ALA A 587 27.17 -14.92 -10.63
C ALA A 587 27.49 -16.03 -9.63
N GLU A 588 28.20 -17.09 -10.03
CA GLU A 588 28.57 -18.19 -9.12
C GLU A 588 29.63 -17.81 -8.09
N ARG A 589 30.30 -16.66 -8.26
CA ARG A 589 31.39 -16.18 -7.39
C ARG A 589 30.91 -15.17 -6.34
N THR A 590 29.63 -14.82 -6.30
CA THR A 590 29.13 -13.64 -5.57
C THR A 590 28.77 -13.92 -4.12
N VAL A 591 28.26 -15.12 -3.82
CA VAL A 591 27.99 -15.55 -2.44
C VAL A 591 29.08 -16.56 -2.02
N PRO A 592 29.87 -16.28 -0.97
CA PRO A 592 30.87 -17.23 -0.49
C PRO A 592 30.22 -18.58 -0.21
N GLN A 593 30.65 -19.62 -0.93
CA GLN A 593 30.29 -20.99 -0.59
C GLN A 593 31.04 -21.35 0.69
N PRO A 594 30.40 -21.96 1.71
CA PRO A 594 31.15 -22.49 2.85
C PRO A 594 32.22 -23.46 2.34
N ASP A 595 33.42 -23.39 2.92
CA ASP A 595 34.52 -24.28 2.58
C ASP A 595 34.01 -25.72 2.64
N ARG A 596 33.93 -26.38 1.48
CA ARG A 596 33.65 -27.81 1.42
C ARG A 596 34.88 -28.50 2.00
N THR A 597 34.88 -28.76 3.30
CA THR A 597 35.84 -29.68 3.89
C THR A 597 35.65 -31.01 3.15
N PRO A 598 36.67 -31.56 2.46
CA PRO A 598 36.50 -32.80 1.73
C PRO A 598 36.07 -33.89 2.70
N THR A 599 34.95 -34.54 2.42
CA THR A 599 34.54 -35.76 3.13
C THR A 599 35.73 -36.72 3.08
N PRO A 600 36.26 -37.21 4.22
CA PRO A 600 37.32 -38.21 4.18
C PRO A 600 36.81 -39.40 3.38
N GLN A 601 37.54 -39.78 2.33
CA GLN A 601 37.25 -41.02 1.62
C GLN A 601 37.28 -42.17 2.64
N PRO A 602 36.28 -43.07 2.65
CA PRO A 602 36.37 -44.28 3.45
C PRO A 602 37.62 -45.04 3.01
N ALA A 603 38.49 -45.36 3.98
CA ALA A 603 39.65 -46.19 3.75
C ALA A 603 39.19 -47.53 3.13
N ARG A 604 39.83 -47.90 2.03
CA ARG A 604 39.63 -49.20 1.37
C ARG A 604 40.26 -50.32 2.16
#